data_AF-A0ABD7WQU2-F1
#
_entry.id   AF-A0ABD7WQU2-F1
#
_cell.length_a   1.000
_cell.length_b   1.000
_cell.length_c   1.000
_cell.angle_alpha   90.00
_cell.angle_beta   90.00
_cell.angle_gamma   90.00
#
_symmetry.space_group_name_H-M   'P 1'
#
loop_
_entity.id
_entity.type
_entity.pdbx_description
1 polymer ?
#
loop_
_entity_poly.entity_id
_entity_poly.type
_entity_poly.pdbx_seq_one_letter_code
_entity_poly.pdbx_strand_id
1 'polypeptide(L)'
;MNTSHWNESAAHLLERWIQLYKEKTFLIEETESLNMLKEEVDGMDKEKFLSIVERHLQKVYDGLEKERTEYNMNNSEYTMVTFLSSDYPEYIKKRQSNMRQIEQLTSIHRNVIELFGKELFSEADMVAFRNDFFQLTERHANTSSLKEMKENWNTYLSAFVDFQKKHEHVKQAIATVLEEDKSLKQEWHQLSKNKVVTKQKATAFRTKQHELNESIRKATTAQKQLLELHWPDVRSQFDALQEKMSGSLSTVLKETERSMEVISQQDANEHAKLKQSLNDLNTVHKVDAHQTWLAAFIKKSRPFFNELSEDIKATRCRELWNRIYGMCKGIAVNEFIVTYEEFLALQPLNSIKSTEMPKPLARLKVDIEPVTLPSYADFPVLKKQQSSRRTFPILIGAAIVLVLLMTIVYMNHDNQTAETSSDIKETPSTKLLKNEDVKPDSVSKTDLENFFISYKAAYFSSLNSGDFSGMAPYIDSNQPVYKQLKSYITSLAGKNVSFANDQFLVTKTESHDDGTYSIYTNEVYTFTDSYDASTQFKKERIYHVKAAGKDKLQITKIDTLTDEQKPVEE
;
A
#
# COMPACT_ATOMS: atom_id res chain seq x y z
N MET A 1 -97.60 -9.04 31.28
CA MET A 1 -96.43 -8.15 31.47
C MET A 1 -96.88 -6.70 31.37
N ASN A 2 -96.09 -5.74 31.83
CA ASN A 2 -96.50 -4.33 31.90
C ASN A 2 -96.42 -3.68 30.51
N THR A 3 -97.56 -3.33 29.90
CA THR A 3 -97.63 -2.77 28.53
C THR A 3 -96.82 -1.47 28.41
N SER A 4 -96.82 -0.64 29.45
CA SER A 4 -96.02 0.60 29.52
C SER A 4 -94.55 0.39 29.16
N HIS A 5 -93.92 -0.70 29.63
CA HIS A 5 -92.50 -0.98 29.35
C HIS A 5 -92.29 -1.44 27.90
N TRP A 6 -93.25 -2.16 27.31
CA TRP A 6 -93.17 -2.57 25.92
C TRP A 6 -93.33 -1.37 24.98
N ASN A 7 -94.27 -0.47 25.26
CA ASN A 7 -94.44 0.81 24.55
C ASN A 7 -93.19 1.68 24.64
N GLU A 8 -92.60 1.82 25.84
CA GLU A 8 -91.38 2.60 26.09
C GLU A 8 -90.17 2.05 25.30
N SER A 9 -89.93 0.73 25.35
CA SER A 9 -88.90 0.07 24.53
C SER A 9 -89.14 0.27 23.02
N ALA A 10 -90.40 0.23 22.57
CA ALA A 10 -90.78 0.45 21.17
C ALA A 10 -90.54 1.90 20.71
N ALA A 11 -91.02 2.89 21.49
CA ALA A 11 -90.83 4.32 21.23
C ALA A 11 -89.33 4.70 21.15
N HIS A 12 -88.51 4.13 22.03
CA HIS A 12 -87.06 4.30 21.99
C HIS A 12 -86.40 3.64 20.78
N LEU A 13 -86.82 2.44 20.35
CA LEU A 13 -86.32 1.81 19.11
C LEU A 13 -86.51 2.75 17.91
N LEU A 14 -87.74 3.24 17.73
CA LEU A 14 -88.09 4.14 16.62
C LEU A 14 -87.24 5.41 16.64
N GLU A 15 -87.08 6.05 17.80
CA GLU A 15 -86.26 7.25 17.96
C GLU A 15 -84.80 7.03 17.56
N ARG A 16 -84.22 5.85 17.88
CA ARG A 16 -82.85 5.53 17.46
C ARG A 16 -82.75 5.23 15.97
N TRP A 17 -83.79 4.68 15.35
CA TRP A 17 -83.85 4.46 13.89
C TRP A 17 -84.04 5.77 13.13
N ILE A 18 -84.95 6.65 13.56
CA ILE A 18 -85.16 8.01 13.01
C ILE A 18 -83.85 8.83 12.98
N GLN A 19 -82.94 8.60 13.93
CA GLN A 19 -81.60 9.19 13.91
C GLN A 19 -80.72 8.57 12.81
N LEU A 20 -80.62 7.23 12.75
CA LEU A 20 -79.75 6.50 11.82
C LEU A 20 -80.20 6.57 10.35
N TYR A 21 -81.50 6.63 10.10
CA TYR A 21 -82.07 6.55 8.74
C TYR A 21 -81.72 7.79 7.91
N LYS A 22 -81.50 8.93 8.59
CA LYS A 22 -80.98 10.18 7.99
C LYS A 22 -79.53 10.05 7.50
N GLU A 23 -78.80 9.02 7.94
CA GLU A 23 -77.40 8.76 7.58
C GLU A 23 -77.26 7.87 6.33
N LYS A 24 -78.37 7.30 5.80
CA LYS A 24 -78.38 6.40 4.63
C LYS A 24 -79.47 6.80 3.64
N THR A 25 -79.07 7.17 2.42
CA THR A 25 -79.98 7.71 1.38
C THR A 25 -81.21 6.83 1.10
N PHE A 26 -81.04 5.51 1.05
CA PHE A 26 -82.14 4.55 0.83
C PHE A 26 -83.10 4.37 2.02
N LEU A 27 -82.87 5.05 3.14
CA LEU A 27 -83.74 5.03 4.34
C LEU A 27 -84.32 6.42 4.68
N ILE A 28 -83.93 7.49 3.98
CA ILE A 28 -84.39 8.85 4.30
C ILE A 28 -85.92 8.95 4.20
N GLU A 29 -86.52 8.41 3.13
CA GLU A 29 -87.98 8.41 2.89
C GLU A 29 -88.76 7.63 3.96
N GLU A 30 -88.14 6.63 4.61
CA GLU A 30 -88.75 5.88 5.71
C GLU A 30 -88.82 6.69 7.02
N THR A 31 -88.04 7.76 7.15
CA THR A 31 -87.94 8.57 8.38
C THR A 31 -89.28 9.19 8.77
N GLU A 32 -90.06 9.64 7.79
CA GLU A 32 -91.40 10.22 8.01
C GLU A 32 -92.41 9.15 8.45
N SER A 33 -92.34 7.95 7.85
CA SER A 33 -93.13 6.79 8.28
C SER A 33 -92.82 6.38 9.73
N LEU A 34 -91.54 6.41 10.13
CA LEU A 34 -91.13 6.12 11.51
C LEU A 34 -91.56 7.21 12.50
N ASN A 35 -91.60 8.50 12.10
CA ASN A 35 -92.10 9.58 12.95
C ASN A 35 -93.59 9.37 13.30
N MET A 36 -94.44 9.16 12.28
CA MET A 36 -95.87 8.88 12.48
C MET A 36 -96.09 7.63 13.35
N LEU A 37 -95.29 6.58 13.11
CA LEU A 37 -95.33 5.35 13.89
C LEU A 37 -94.96 5.57 15.38
N LYS A 38 -94.08 6.54 15.68
CA LYS A 38 -93.71 6.91 17.05
C LYS A 38 -94.83 7.65 17.78
N GLU A 39 -95.62 8.43 17.06
CA GLU A 39 -96.77 9.16 17.62
C GLU A 39 -97.97 8.22 17.86
N GLU A 40 -98.17 7.18 17.05
CA GLU A 40 -99.22 6.17 17.25
C GLU A 40 -98.89 5.08 18.28
N VAL A 41 -97.62 4.91 18.69
CA VAL A 41 -97.14 3.67 19.34
C VAL A 41 -97.87 3.31 20.64
N ASP A 42 -98.27 4.30 21.45
CA ASP A 42 -98.90 4.05 22.76
C ASP A 42 -100.29 3.42 22.67
N GLY A 43 -100.99 3.60 21.54
CA GLY A 43 -102.27 2.97 21.25
C GLY A 43 -102.18 1.79 20.27
N MET A 44 -100.97 1.36 19.90
CA MET A 44 -100.78 0.38 18.84
C MET A 44 -100.80 -1.06 19.35
N ASP A 45 -101.50 -1.93 18.61
CA ASP A 45 -101.39 -3.37 18.81
C ASP A 45 -99.96 -3.89 18.53
N LYS A 46 -99.53 -4.86 19.32
CA LYS A 46 -98.19 -5.45 19.30
C LYS A 46 -97.90 -6.24 18.03
N GLU A 47 -98.89 -6.94 17.45
CA GLU A 47 -98.72 -7.64 16.17
C GLU A 47 -98.69 -6.65 15.01
N LYS A 48 -99.57 -5.62 15.00
CA LYS A 48 -99.51 -4.49 14.05
C LYS A 48 -98.13 -3.83 14.06
N PHE A 49 -97.59 -3.52 15.24
CA PHE A 49 -96.27 -2.91 15.38
C PHE A 49 -95.15 -3.83 14.87
N LEU A 50 -95.13 -5.10 15.29
CA LEU A 50 -94.09 -6.06 14.86
C LEU A 50 -94.12 -6.30 13.33
N SER A 51 -95.30 -6.28 12.69
CA SER A 51 -95.40 -6.34 11.22
C SER A 51 -94.78 -5.13 10.52
N ILE A 52 -94.82 -3.94 11.15
CA ILE A 52 -94.20 -2.72 10.62
C ILE A 52 -92.68 -2.74 10.88
N VAL A 53 -92.24 -3.19 12.05
CA VAL A 53 -90.82 -3.45 12.35
C VAL A 53 -90.21 -4.45 11.37
N GLU A 54 -90.91 -5.54 11.03
CA GLU A 54 -90.48 -6.52 10.03
C GLU A 54 -90.23 -5.87 8.67
N ARG A 55 -91.14 -5.00 8.22
CA ARG A 55 -91.04 -4.28 6.95
C ARG A 55 -89.82 -3.35 6.91
N HIS A 56 -89.55 -2.64 8.00
CA HIS A 56 -88.38 -1.77 8.09
C HIS A 56 -87.07 -2.56 8.21
N LEU A 57 -87.06 -3.69 8.95
CA LEU A 57 -85.91 -4.61 8.96
C LEU A 57 -85.62 -5.19 7.57
N GLN A 58 -86.66 -5.54 6.79
CA GLN A 58 -86.48 -6.02 5.41
C GLN A 58 -85.85 -4.92 4.54
N LYS A 59 -86.36 -3.68 4.58
CA LYS A 59 -85.76 -2.54 3.85
C LYS A 59 -84.31 -2.25 4.25
N VAL A 60 -83.97 -2.37 5.53
CA VAL A 60 -82.58 -2.27 6.02
C VAL A 60 -81.73 -3.41 5.47
N TYR A 61 -82.20 -4.67 5.53
CA TYR A 61 -81.49 -5.82 4.97
C TYR A 61 -81.24 -5.65 3.46
N ASP A 62 -82.29 -5.37 2.68
CA ASP A 62 -82.24 -5.27 1.21
C ASP A 62 -81.29 -4.13 0.78
N GLY A 63 -81.37 -2.98 1.45
CA GLY A 63 -80.52 -1.83 1.17
C GLY A 63 -79.06 -2.03 1.55
N LEU A 64 -78.78 -2.73 2.66
CA LEU A 64 -77.41 -3.11 3.04
C LEU A 64 -76.83 -4.16 2.09
N GLU A 65 -77.61 -5.18 1.71
CA GLU A 65 -77.18 -6.21 0.76
C GLU A 65 -76.88 -5.61 -0.63
N LYS A 66 -77.71 -4.66 -1.06
CA LYS A 66 -77.48 -3.85 -2.25
C LYS A 66 -76.21 -3.02 -2.13
N GLU A 67 -76.03 -2.24 -1.05
CA GLU A 67 -74.84 -1.40 -0.83
C GLU A 67 -73.53 -2.22 -0.83
N ARG A 68 -73.55 -3.40 -0.19
CA ARG A 68 -72.42 -4.34 -0.20
C ARG A 68 -72.08 -4.88 -1.59
N THR A 69 -73.09 -5.00 -2.45
CA THR A 69 -72.95 -5.50 -3.83
C THR A 69 -72.48 -4.40 -4.77
N GLU A 70 -73.12 -3.22 -4.75
CA GLU A 70 -72.76 -2.06 -5.58
C GLU A 70 -71.34 -1.55 -5.31
N TYR A 71 -70.86 -1.67 -4.07
CA TYR A 71 -69.50 -1.31 -3.69
C TYR A 71 -68.54 -2.50 -3.58
N ASN A 72 -68.89 -3.70 -4.08
CA ASN A 72 -68.04 -4.89 -4.10
C ASN A 72 -67.35 -5.20 -2.75
N MET A 73 -68.04 -4.96 -1.63
CA MET A 73 -67.40 -4.92 -0.31
C MET A 73 -66.75 -6.25 0.05
N ASN A 74 -67.36 -7.39 -0.32
CA ASN A 74 -66.81 -8.71 -0.03
C ASN A 74 -65.37 -8.89 -0.58
N ASN A 75 -65.03 -8.26 -1.71
CA ASN A 75 -63.68 -8.30 -2.27
C ASN A 75 -62.73 -7.41 -1.45
N SER A 76 -63.10 -6.16 -1.18
CA SER A 76 -62.25 -5.24 -0.40
C SER A 76 -62.05 -5.71 1.04
N GLU A 77 -63.08 -6.25 1.69
CA GLU A 77 -62.98 -6.89 3.01
C GLU A 77 -61.99 -8.06 3.01
N TYR A 78 -62.00 -8.88 1.96
CA TYR A 78 -61.01 -9.96 1.78
C TYR A 78 -59.60 -9.41 1.58
N THR A 79 -59.41 -8.45 0.65
CA THR A 79 -58.11 -7.82 0.38
C THR A 79 -57.52 -7.15 1.63
N MET A 80 -58.33 -6.46 2.43
CA MET A 80 -57.88 -5.81 3.67
C MET A 80 -57.40 -6.82 4.71
N VAL A 81 -58.11 -7.94 4.87
CA VAL A 81 -57.71 -9.02 5.79
C VAL A 81 -56.45 -9.73 5.28
N THR A 82 -56.32 -10.00 3.98
CA THR A 82 -55.13 -10.63 3.39
C THR A 82 -53.89 -9.74 3.51
N PHE A 83 -54.04 -8.43 3.29
CA PHE A 83 -52.96 -7.46 3.46
C PHE A 83 -52.42 -7.43 4.89
N LEU A 84 -53.32 -7.28 5.89
CA LEU A 84 -52.95 -7.22 7.31
C LEU A 84 -52.37 -8.54 7.83
N SER A 85 -52.94 -9.68 7.44
CA SER A 85 -52.57 -10.99 8.00
C SER A 85 -51.40 -11.69 7.29
N SER A 86 -51.14 -11.34 6.03
CA SER A 86 -50.19 -12.05 5.16
C SER A 86 -49.28 -11.11 4.38
N ASP A 87 -49.82 -10.33 3.45
CA ASP A 87 -49.00 -9.69 2.40
C ASP A 87 -48.04 -8.64 2.96
N TYR A 88 -48.50 -7.77 3.87
CA TYR A 88 -47.64 -6.76 4.51
C TYR A 88 -46.64 -7.38 5.50
N PRO A 89 -47.03 -8.29 6.43
CA PRO A 89 -46.07 -9.02 7.27
C PRO A 89 -44.98 -9.76 6.47
N GLU A 90 -45.32 -10.44 5.38
CA GLU A 90 -44.33 -11.13 4.53
C GLU A 90 -43.43 -10.15 3.78
N TYR A 91 -44.00 -9.08 3.20
CA TYR A 91 -43.24 -8.02 2.55
C TYR A 91 -42.23 -7.36 3.51
N ILE A 92 -42.67 -6.94 4.71
CA ILE A 92 -41.79 -6.34 5.73
C ILE A 92 -40.69 -7.30 6.19
N LYS A 93 -41.04 -8.57 6.45
CA LYS A 93 -40.07 -9.62 6.82
C LYS A 93 -39.00 -9.81 5.73
N LYS A 94 -39.40 -9.82 4.46
CA LYS A 94 -38.49 -9.93 3.31
C LYS A 94 -37.64 -8.67 3.15
N ARG A 95 -38.25 -7.48 3.22
CA ARG A 95 -37.58 -6.18 3.18
C ARG A 95 -36.49 -6.06 4.25
N GLN A 96 -36.75 -6.52 5.49
CA GLN A 96 -35.73 -6.57 6.55
C GLN A 96 -34.57 -7.51 6.23
N SER A 97 -34.81 -8.62 5.53
CA SER A 97 -33.74 -9.50 5.02
C SER A 97 -32.91 -8.80 3.95
N ASN A 98 -33.58 -8.13 3.00
CA ASN A 98 -32.95 -7.36 1.93
C ASN A 98 -32.07 -6.22 2.47
N MET A 99 -32.53 -5.50 3.51
CA MET A 99 -31.74 -4.48 4.20
C MET A 99 -30.43 -5.03 4.77
N ARG A 100 -30.48 -6.17 5.49
CA ARG A 100 -29.29 -6.82 6.06
C ARG A 100 -28.30 -7.29 4.98
N GLN A 101 -28.81 -7.72 3.82
CA GLN A 101 -27.96 -8.07 2.67
C GLN A 101 -27.31 -6.83 2.06
N ILE A 102 -28.04 -5.72 1.90
CA ILE A 102 -27.46 -4.43 1.45
C ILE A 102 -26.42 -3.90 2.44
N GLU A 103 -26.62 -4.03 3.76
CA GLU A 103 -25.63 -3.67 4.78
C GLU A 103 -24.34 -4.49 4.65
N GLN A 104 -24.46 -5.81 4.46
CA GLN A 104 -23.32 -6.71 4.22
C GLN A 104 -22.57 -6.36 2.93
N LEU A 105 -23.30 -6.20 1.82
CA LEU A 105 -22.75 -5.77 0.53
C LEU A 105 -22.09 -4.39 0.63
N THR A 106 -22.65 -3.47 1.42
CA THR A 106 -22.09 -2.12 1.66
C THR A 106 -20.76 -2.20 2.39
N SER A 107 -20.60 -3.14 3.32
CA SER A 107 -19.31 -3.40 3.94
C SER A 107 -18.32 -4.06 2.97
N ILE A 108 -18.76 -4.95 2.08
CA ILE A 108 -17.88 -5.52 1.04
C ILE A 108 -17.41 -4.41 0.10
N HIS A 109 -18.32 -3.56 -0.39
CA HIS A 109 -18.04 -2.41 -1.25
C HIS A 109 -16.99 -1.48 -0.63
N ARG A 110 -17.22 -1.02 0.60
CA ARG A 110 -16.28 -0.18 1.35
C ARG A 110 -14.90 -0.84 1.47
N ASN A 111 -14.85 -2.11 1.88
CA ASN A 111 -13.59 -2.83 2.05
C ASN A 111 -12.84 -3.05 0.71
N VAL A 112 -13.56 -3.16 -0.41
CA VAL A 112 -12.94 -3.16 -1.75
C VAL A 112 -12.35 -1.78 -2.05
N ILE A 113 -13.10 -0.69 -1.84
CA ILE A 113 -12.64 0.67 -2.08
C ILE A 113 -11.45 1.05 -1.19
N GLU A 114 -11.43 0.64 0.08
CA GLU A 114 -10.32 0.85 1.03
C GLU A 114 -9.01 0.15 0.63
N LEU A 115 -9.08 -0.90 -0.20
CA LEU A 115 -7.89 -1.52 -0.78
C LEU A 115 -7.31 -0.72 -1.95
N PHE A 116 -8.12 0.08 -2.67
CA PHE A 116 -7.64 0.87 -3.80
C PHE A 116 -6.96 2.17 -3.34
N GLY A 117 -5.74 2.40 -3.85
CA GLY A 117 -4.92 3.55 -3.50
C GLY A 117 -4.15 3.41 -2.17
N LYS A 118 -4.08 2.21 -1.58
CA LYS A 118 -3.26 1.93 -0.41
C LYS A 118 -1.77 2.11 -0.78
N GLU A 119 -1.07 3.02 -0.10
CA GLU A 119 0.37 3.21 -0.30
C GLU A 119 1.16 2.17 0.50
N LEU A 120 2.17 1.56 -0.12
CA LEU A 120 2.93 0.45 0.46
C LEU A 120 4.42 0.87 0.61
N PHE A 121 4.91 0.87 1.85
CA PHE A 121 6.25 1.35 2.23
C PHE A 121 7.11 0.25 2.88
N SER A 122 6.50 -0.78 3.46
CA SER A 122 7.17 -1.76 4.33
C SER A 122 6.66 -3.19 4.14
N GLU A 123 7.47 -4.15 4.61
CA GLU A 123 7.08 -5.55 4.77
C GLU A 123 5.74 -5.71 5.52
N ALA A 124 5.47 -4.85 6.51
CA ALA A 124 4.21 -4.88 7.27
C ALA A 124 2.99 -4.44 6.42
N ASP A 125 3.12 -3.35 5.64
CA ASP A 125 2.05 -2.87 4.76
C ASP A 125 1.73 -3.92 3.68
N MET A 126 2.79 -4.51 3.12
CA MET A 126 2.72 -5.58 2.13
C MET A 126 2.02 -6.83 2.66
N VAL A 127 2.34 -7.27 3.88
CA VAL A 127 1.69 -8.42 4.53
C VAL A 127 0.24 -8.10 4.91
N ALA A 128 -0.05 -6.89 5.38
CA ALA A 128 -1.42 -6.46 5.68
C ALA A 128 -2.28 -6.46 4.40
N PHE A 129 -1.89 -5.70 3.38
CA PHE A 129 -2.60 -5.61 2.10
C PHE A 129 -2.83 -6.99 1.45
N ARG A 130 -1.84 -7.88 1.49
CA ARG A 130 -1.98 -9.27 1.04
C ARG A 130 -3.11 -9.99 1.77
N ASN A 131 -3.12 -9.93 3.11
CA ASN A 131 -4.08 -10.65 3.93
C ASN A 131 -5.49 -10.07 3.75
N ASP A 132 -5.61 -8.74 3.73
CA ASP A 132 -6.87 -8.02 3.47
C ASP A 132 -7.44 -8.40 2.09
N PHE A 133 -6.61 -8.37 1.04
CA PHE A 133 -6.99 -8.76 -0.33
C PHE A 133 -7.47 -10.21 -0.38
N PHE A 134 -6.67 -11.18 0.07
CA PHE A 134 -7.05 -12.58 -0.05
C PHE A 134 -8.26 -12.94 0.82
N GLN A 135 -8.40 -12.36 2.02
CA GLN A 135 -9.60 -12.54 2.86
C GLN A 135 -10.87 -12.06 2.16
N LEU A 136 -10.78 -11.00 1.35
CA LEU A 136 -11.90 -10.44 0.60
C LEU A 136 -12.18 -11.23 -0.69
N THR A 137 -11.15 -11.56 -1.48
CA THR A 137 -11.33 -12.25 -2.77
C THR A 137 -11.61 -13.74 -2.63
N GLU A 138 -11.06 -14.45 -1.65
CA GLU A 138 -11.33 -15.88 -1.44
C GLU A 138 -12.79 -16.17 -1.06
N ARG A 139 -13.54 -15.14 -0.65
CA ARG A 139 -14.98 -15.22 -0.32
C ARG A 139 -15.90 -14.79 -1.47
N HIS A 140 -15.41 -13.99 -2.41
CA HIS A 140 -16.27 -13.22 -3.34
C HIS A 140 -15.81 -13.18 -4.81
N ALA A 141 -14.64 -13.73 -5.15
CA ALA A 141 -14.18 -13.90 -6.53
C ALA A 141 -14.29 -15.36 -6.99
N ASN A 142 -14.22 -15.62 -8.30
CA ASN A 142 -14.23 -16.97 -8.88
C ASN A 142 -12.80 -17.43 -9.21
N THR A 143 -12.40 -18.64 -8.79
CA THR A 143 -11.05 -18.84 -8.20
C THR A 143 -10.08 -19.77 -8.95
N SER A 144 -9.90 -19.58 -10.28
CA SER A 144 -8.75 -20.20 -10.97
C SER A 144 -7.43 -19.46 -10.71
N SER A 145 -7.45 -18.13 -10.76
CA SER A 145 -6.25 -17.27 -10.73
C SER A 145 -5.77 -16.86 -9.33
N LEU A 146 -6.59 -17.00 -8.27
CA LEU A 146 -6.17 -16.60 -6.92
C LEU A 146 -4.97 -17.39 -6.41
N LYS A 147 -4.87 -18.69 -6.75
CA LYS A 147 -3.70 -19.51 -6.38
C LYS A 147 -2.42 -18.96 -7.00
N GLU A 148 -2.45 -18.67 -8.30
CA GLU A 148 -1.33 -18.09 -9.05
C GLU A 148 -0.92 -16.73 -8.47
N MET A 149 -1.88 -15.84 -8.19
CA MET A 149 -1.61 -14.55 -7.53
C MET A 149 -0.97 -14.74 -6.15
N LYS A 150 -1.40 -15.74 -5.36
CA LYS A 150 -0.89 -16.01 -4.01
C LYS A 150 0.54 -16.57 -4.04
N GLU A 151 0.85 -17.39 -5.04
CA GLU A 151 2.21 -17.90 -5.29
C GLU A 151 3.13 -16.78 -5.79
N ASN A 152 2.71 -16.00 -6.78
CA ASN A 152 3.43 -14.82 -7.29
C ASN A 152 3.71 -13.78 -6.18
N TRP A 153 2.72 -13.50 -5.31
CA TRP A 153 2.90 -12.56 -4.20
C TRP A 153 3.93 -13.04 -3.18
N ASN A 154 3.97 -14.33 -2.85
CA ASN A 154 4.97 -14.87 -1.91
C ASN A 154 6.40 -14.71 -2.48
N THR A 155 6.58 -14.96 -3.77
CA THR A 155 7.85 -14.75 -4.49
C THR A 155 8.24 -13.27 -4.48
N TYR A 156 7.31 -12.37 -4.82
CA TYR A 156 7.56 -10.93 -4.81
C TYR A 156 7.91 -10.40 -3.41
N LEU A 157 7.16 -10.79 -2.38
CA LEU A 157 7.38 -10.35 -1.00
C LEU A 157 8.79 -10.71 -0.52
N SER A 158 9.28 -11.91 -0.86
CA SER A 158 10.66 -12.32 -0.53
C SER A 158 11.71 -11.39 -1.18
N ALA A 159 11.55 -11.10 -2.47
CA ALA A 159 12.44 -10.19 -3.21
C ALA A 159 12.37 -8.74 -2.70
N PHE A 160 11.16 -8.24 -2.38
CA PHE A 160 10.96 -6.91 -1.80
C PHE A 160 11.63 -6.78 -0.42
N VAL A 161 11.54 -7.82 0.42
CA VAL A 161 12.12 -7.81 1.77
C VAL A 161 13.66 -7.87 1.74
N ASP A 162 14.25 -8.66 0.84
CA ASP A 162 15.70 -8.68 0.60
C ASP A 162 16.18 -7.32 0.05
N PHE A 163 15.47 -6.76 -0.93
CA PHE A 163 15.72 -5.42 -1.44
C PHE A 163 15.65 -4.35 -0.32
N GLN A 164 14.59 -4.33 0.49
CA GLN A 164 14.39 -3.33 1.54
C GLN A 164 15.52 -3.37 2.58
N LYS A 165 15.98 -4.57 2.95
CA LYS A 165 17.12 -4.77 3.88
C LYS A 165 18.43 -4.24 3.27
N LYS A 166 18.69 -4.49 1.99
CA LYS A 166 19.88 -3.98 1.28
C LYS A 166 19.83 -2.47 1.07
N HIS A 167 18.66 -1.93 0.74
CA HIS A 167 18.42 -0.48 0.61
C HIS A 167 18.71 0.25 1.91
N GLU A 168 18.18 -0.22 3.04
CA GLU A 168 18.42 0.42 4.34
C GLU A 168 19.89 0.28 4.80
N HIS A 169 20.55 -0.85 4.50
CA HIS A 169 22.00 -1.00 4.72
C HIS A 169 22.83 -0.02 3.88
N VAL A 170 22.50 0.18 2.60
CA VAL A 170 23.16 1.17 1.73
C VAL A 170 22.95 2.59 2.26
N LYS A 171 21.71 2.93 2.66
CA LYS A 171 21.36 4.22 3.28
C LYS A 171 22.13 4.49 4.57
N GLN A 172 22.31 3.48 5.42
CA GLN A 172 23.16 3.56 6.62
C GLN A 172 24.65 3.74 6.26
N ALA A 173 25.18 2.98 5.30
CA ALA A 173 26.57 3.12 4.86
C ALA A 173 26.87 4.51 4.27
N ILE A 174 25.95 5.06 3.46
CA ILE A 174 26.04 6.42 2.91
C ILE A 174 26.01 7.45 4.04
N ALA A 175 25.10 7.32 5.02
CA ALA A 175 25.02 8.24 6.15
C ALA A 175 26.31 8.25 7.00
N THR A 176 26.90 7.08 7.24
CA THR A 176 28.21 6.96 7.91
C THR A 176 29.31 7.68 7.13
N VAL A 177 29.42 7.44 5.82
CA VAL A 177 30.42 8.12 4.95
C VAL A 177 30.26 9.64 4.98
N LEU A 178 29.04 10.16 4.98
CA LEU A 178 28.78 11.61 5.01
C LEU A 178 29.16 12.26 6.35
N GLU A 179 28.98 11.57 7.48
CA GLU A 179 29.40 12.09 8.79
C GLU A 179 30.93 11.93 9.00
N GLU A 180 31.54 10.85 8.51
CA GLU A 180 33.00 10.66 8.48
C GLU A 180 33.69 11.72 7.59
N ASP A 181 33.16 11.99 6.39
CA ASP A 181 33.61 13.04 5.47
C ASP A 181 33.59 14.43 6.13
N LYS A 182 32.47 14.77 6.75
CA LYS A 182 32.25 16.02 7.50
C LYS A 182 33.22 16.15 8.68
N SER A 183 33.44 15.08 9.43
CA SER A 183 34.39 15.02 10.54
C SER A 183 35.84 15.23 10.06
N LEU A 184 36.25 14.50 9.01
CA LEU A 184 37.60 14.59 8.45
C LEU A 184 37.87 15.97 7.84
N LYS A 185 36.89 16.58 7.17
CA LYS A 185 36.97 17.97 6.68
C LYS A 185 37.16 18.99 7.81
N GLN A 186 36.49 18.82 8.95
CA GLN A 186 36.68 19.67 10.13
C GLN A 186 38.07 19.48 10.74
N GLU A 187 38.54 18.24 10.90
CA GLU A 187 39.87 17.94 11.44
C GLU A 187 41.00 18.43 10.52
N TRP A 188 40.82 18.30 9.19
CA TRP A 188 41.71 18.93 8.22
C TRP A 188 41.70 20.46 8.32
N HIS A 189 40.54 21.09 8.55
CA HIS A 189 40.46 22.55 8.73
C HIS A 189 41.18 23.03 10.01
N GLN A 190 41.29 22.19 11.04
CA GLN A 190 42.12 22.46 12.22
C GLN A 190 43.62 22.20 11.93
N LEU A 191 43.96 21.04 11.36
CA LEU A 191 45.34 20.68 11.01
C LEU A 191 45.98 21.63 10.00
N SER A 192 45.21 22.14 9.04
CA SER A 192 45.66 23.10 8.03
C SER A 192 45.92 24.50 8.59
N LYS A 193 45.33 24.88 9.74
CA LYS A 193 45.63 26.13 10.47
C LYS A 193 46.84 26.01 11.39
N ASN A 194 47.19 24.81 11.85
CA ASN A 194 48.34 24.61 12.72
C ASN A 194 49.67 24.89 12.00
N LYS A 195 50.53 25.71 12.61
CA LYS A 195 51.91 25.98 12.13
C LYS A 195 52.82 24.75 12.23
N VAL A 196 52.59 23.88 13.23
CA VAL A 196 53.38 22.68 13.49
C VAL A 196 52.48 21.45 13.48
N VAL A 197 52.87 20.42 12.72
CA VAL A 197 52.16 19.13 12.64
C VAL A 197 53.13 18.00 12.98
N THR A 198 52.91 17.34 14.12
CA THR A 198 53.77 16.24 14.59
C THR A 198 53.54 14.96 13.78
N LYS A 199 54.54 14.06 13.74
CA LYS A 199 54.42 12.74 13.07
C LYS A 199 53.18 11.98 13.56
N GLN A 200 52.92 11.97 14.86
CA GLN A 200 51.74 11.34 15.47
C GLN A 200 50.41 11.92 14.95
N LYS A 201 50.26 13.25 14.90
CA LYS A 201 49.04 13.88 14.37
C LYS A 201 48.86 13.65 12.87
N ALA A 202 49.96 13.67 12.10
CA ALA A 202 49.94 13.37 10.67
C ALA A 202 49.54 11.90 10.39
N THR A 203 50.06 10.94 11.17
CA THR A 203 49.68 9.53 11.07
C THR A 203 48.22 9.32 11.45
N ALA A 204 47.76 9.84 12.59
CA ALA A 204 46.38 9.66 13.06
C ALA A 204 45.34 10.20 12.05
N PHE A 205 45.62 11.34 11.41
CA PHE A 205 44.76 11.86 10.34
C PHE A 205 44.75 10.95 9.11
N ARG A 206 45.91 10.42 8.68
CA ARG A 206 45.97 9.46 7.55
C ARG A 206 45.26 8.15 7.84
N THR A 207 45.26 7.68 9.10
CA THR A 207 44.47 6.52 9.52
C THR A 207 42.98 6.78 9.31
N LYS A 208 42.44 7.89 9.82
CA LYS A 208 41.04 8.28 9.60
C LYS A 208 40.67 8.49 8.13
N GLN A 209 41.60 9.04 7.34
CA GLN A 209 41.42 9.21 5.90
C GLN A 209 41.37 7.86 5.17
N HIS A 210 42.19 6.88 5.58
CA HIS A 210 42.15 5.52 5.05
C HIS A 210 40.86 4.78 5.46
N GLU A 211 40.41 4.96 6.70
CA GLU A 211 39.13 4.45 7.21
C GLU A 211 37.95 5.00 6.38
N LEU A 212 37.88 6.32 6.18
CA LEU A 212 36.88 6.96 5.32
C LEU A 212 36.94 6.44 3.87
N ASN A 213 38.14 6.28 3.29
CA ASN A 213 38.28 5.73 1.94
C ASN A 213 37.76 4.27 1.84
N GLU A 214 37.97 3.46 2.87
CA GLU A 214 37.38 2.13 2.97
C GLU A 214 35.85 2.16 3.18
N SER A 215 35.32 3.10 3.96
CA SER A 215 33.87 3.33 4.10
C SER A 215 33.24 3.75 2.76
N ILE A 216 33.85 4.68 2.03
CA ILE A 216 33.44 5.10 0.68
C ILE A 216 33.45 3.90 -0.27
N ARG A 217 34.52 3.08 -0.27
CA ARG A 217 34.58 1.88 -1.10
C ARG A 217 33.45 0.89 -0.77
N LYS A 218 33.20 0.61 0.51
CA LYS A 218 32.12 -0.28 0.96
C LYS A 218 30.73 0.24 0.57
N ALA A 219 30.46 1.53 0.83
CA ALA A 219 29.20 2.17 0.47
C ALA A 219 28.97 2.18 -1.05
N THR A 220 30.01 2.48 -1.84
CA THR A 220 29.97 2.44 -3.31
C THR A 220 29.72 1.02 -3.83
N THR A 221 30.39 0.00 -3.27
CA THR A 221 30.15 -1.41 -3.61
C THR A 221 28.72 -1.84 -3.28
N ALA A 222 28.21 -1.49 -2.10
CA ALA A 222 26.85 -1.84 -1.69
C ALA A 222 25.78 -1.11 -2.54
N GLN A 223 26.00 0.16 -2.88
CA GLN A 223 25.14 0.93 -3.79
C GLN A 223 25.15 0.34 -5.21
N LYS A 224 26.32 -0.10 -5.72
CA LYS A 224 26.42 -0.83 -7.00
C LYS A 224 25.65 -2.15 -6.95
N GLN A 225 25.80 -2.95 -5.89
CA GLN A 225 25.06 -4.20 -5.69
C GLN A 225 23.54 -3.98 -5.59
N LEU A 226 23.09 -2.85 -5.05
CA LEU A 226 21.67 -2.46 -4.99
C LEU A 226 21.10 -2.04 -6.36
N LEU A 227 21.96 -1.55 -7.27
CA LEU A 227 21.61 -1.21 -8.65
C LEU A 227 21.77 -2.40 -9.62
N GLU A 228 22.64 -3.37 -9.29
CA GLU A 228 22.77 -4.66 -9.98
C GLU A 228 21.66 -5.65 -9.61
N LEU A 229 21.03 -5.47 -8.45
CA LEU A 229 19.70 -6.04 -8.21
C LEU A 229 18.73 -5.46 -9.22
N HIS A 230 18.07 -6.36 -9.97
CA HIS A 230 17.14 -6.05 -11.05
C HIS A 230 15.81 -5.45 -10.53
N TRP A 231 15.89 -4.27 -9.90
CA TRP A 231 14.74 -3.53 -9.39
C TRP A 231 13.68 -3.21 -10.47
N PRO A 232 14.03 -2.89 -11.73
CA PRO A 232 13.03 -2.76 -12.80
C PRO A 232 12.24 -4.05 -13.06
N ASP A 233 12.90 -5.22 -12.99
CA ASP A 233 12.26 -6.52 -13.24
C ASP A 233 11.38 -6.91 -12.05
N VAL A 234 11.86 -6.70 -10.82
CA VAL A 234 11.08 -6.86 -9.59
C VAL A 234 9.85 -5.93 -9.60
N ARG A 235 10.01 -4.67 -10.02
CA ARG A 235 8.92 -3.69 -10.13
C ARG A 235 7.89 -4.08 -11.20
N SER A 236 8.32 -4.48 -12.39
CA SER A 236 7.39 -4.92 -13.45
C SER A 236 6.63 -6.20 -13.09
N GLN A 237 7.24 -7.12 -12.33
CA GLN A 237 6.53 -8.26 -11.73
C GLN A 237 5.46 -7.81 -10.74
N PHE A 238 5.72 -6.77 -9.93
CA PHE A 238 4.72 -6.17 -9.06
C PHE A 238 3.59 -5.49 -9.85
N ASP A 239 3.91 -4.69 -10.86
CA ASP A 239 2.92 -3.97 -11.67
C ASP A 239 1.97 -4.97 -12.37
N ALA A 240 2.49 -6.08 -12.92
CA ALA A 240 1.69 -7.14 -13.53
C ALA A 240 0.86 -7.96 -12.51
N LEU A 241 1.37 -8.17 -11.29
CA LEU A 241 0.62 -8.79 -10.20
C LEU A 241 -0.50 -7.86 -9.71
N GLN A 242 -0.20 -6.57 -9.59
CA GLN A 242 -1.15 -5.52 -9.21
C GLN A 242 -2.28 -5.39 -10.25
N GLU A 243 -1.98 -5.51 -11.55
CA GLU A 243 -3.00 -5.53 -12.61
C GLU A 243 -3.97 -6.70 -12.43
N LYS A 244 -3.46 -7.92 -12.23
CA LYS A 244 -4.27 -9.14 -11.98
C LYS A 244 -5.16 -8.99 -10.73
N MET A 245 -4.60 -8.46 -9.64
CA MET A 245 -5.32 -8.20 -8.40
C MET A 245 -6.37 -7.08 -8.58
N SER A 246 -6.07 -6.07 -9.39
CA SER A 246 -6.99 -4.96 -9.70
C SER A 246 -8.18 -5.44 -10.54
N GLY A 247 -7.96 -6.35 -11.48
CA GLY A 247 -9.04 -7.04 -12.21
C GLY A 247 -9.91 -7.90 -11.28
N SER A 248 -9.31 -8.55 -10.28
CA SER A 248 -10.04 -9.33 -9.28
C SER A 248 -10.95 -8.46 -8.41
N LEU A 249 -10.42 -7.40 -7.77
CA LEU A 249 -11.24 -6.49 -6.96
C LEU A 249 -12.26 -5.70 -7.80
N SER A 250 -11.93 -5.35 -9.05
CA SER A 250 -12.89 -4.75 -10.00
C SER A 250 -14.07 -5.67 -10.30
N THR A 251 -13.85 -6.98 -10.29
CA THR A 251 -14.92 -7.99 -10.50
C THR A 251 -15.80 -8.10 -9.25
N VAL A 252 -15.18 -8.17 -8.06
CA VAL A 252 -15.90 -8.17 -6.78
C VAL A 252 -16.74 -6.90 -6.61
N LEU A 253 -16.19 -5.73 -6.94
CA LEU A 253 -16.90 -4.44 -6.86
C LEU A 253 -18.15 -4.44 -7.76
N LYS A 254 -18.01 -4.82 -9.02
CA LYS A 254 -19.11 -4.86 -10.00
C LYS A 254 -20.22 -5.83 -9.60
N GLU A 255 -19.87 -7.04 -9.13
CA GLU A 255 -20.89 -8.00 -8.69
C GLU A 255 -21.56 -7.56 -7.38
N THR A 256 -20.83 -6.85 -6.52
CA THR A 256 -21.36 -6.26 -5.28
C THR A 256 -22.37 -5.12 -5.58
N GLU A 257 -22.02 -4.18 -6.46
CA GLU A 257 -22.91 -3.10 -6.89
C GLU A 257 -24.15 -3.66 -7.63
N ARG A 258 -23.94 -4.63 -8.55
CA ARG A 258 -25.01 -5.36 -9.24
C ARG A 258 -25.96 -6.07 -8.27
N SER A 259 -25.43 -6.71 -7.23
CA SER A 259 -26.23 -7.40 -6.21
C SER A 259 -27.11 -6.43 -5.42
N MET A 260 -26.57 -5.26 -5.03
CA MET A 260 -27.37 -4.20 -4.40
C MET A 260 -28.49 -3.72 -5.32
N GLU A 261 -28.18 -3.48 -6.59
CA GLU A 261 -29.16 -3.00 -7.57
C GLU A 261 -30.29 -4.02 -7.76
N VAL A 262 -29.99 -5.31 -7.92
CA VAL A 262 -31.01 -6.36 -8.05
C VAL A 262 -31.91 -6.43 -6.82
N ILE A 263 -31.36 -6.34 -5.60
CA ILE A 263 -32.14 -6.36 -4.36
C ILE A 263 -33.04 -5.10 -4.26
N SER A 264 -32.50 -3.93 -4.63
CA SER A 264 -33.22 -2.65 -4.66
C SER A 264 -34.38 -2.66 -5.66
N GLN A 265 -34.11 -3.11 -6.90
CA GLN A 265 -35.12 -3.26 -7.95
C GLN A 265 -36.18 -4.29 -7.56
N GLN A 266 -35.81 -5.40 -6.92
CA GLN A 266 -36.78 -6.40 -6.45
C GLN A 266 -37.72 -5.85 -5.36
N ASP A 267 -37.18 -5.15 -4.36
CA ASP A 267 -37.98 -4.48 -3.32
C ASP A 267 -38.95 -3.45 -3.92
N ALA A 268 -38.48 -2.62 -4.86
CA ALA A 268 -39.31 -1.63 -5.54
C ALA A 268 -40.42 -2.28 -6.40
N ASN A 269 -40.13 -3.37 -7.10
CA ASN A 269 -41.11 -4.12 -7.88
C ASN A 269 -42.17 -4.80 -6.99
N GLU A 270 -41.78 -5.30 -5.81
CA GLU A 270 -42.70 -5.95 -4.87
C GLU A 270 -43.57 -4.93 -4.13
N HIS A 271 -43.02 -3.75 -3.78
CA HIS A 271 -43.78 -2.60 -3.31
C HIS A 271 -44.80 -2.13 -4.35
N ALA A 272 -44.37 -1.92 -5.60
CA ALA A 272 -45.25 -1.51 -6.69
C ALA A 272 -46.38 -2.52 -6.96
N LYS A 273 -46.07 -3.83 -6.93
CA LYS A 273 -47.06 -4.90 -7.08
C LYS A 273 -48.08 -4.90 -5.94
N LEU A 274 -47.63 -4.83 -4.69
CA LEU A 274 -48.52 -4.83 -3.52
C LEU A 274 -49.40 -3.58 -3.49
N LYS A 275 -48.85 -2.42 -3.82
CA LYS A 275 -49.60 -1.17 -4.02
C LYS A 275 -50.66 -1.31 -5.11
N GLN A 276 -50.34 -1.94 -6.25
CA GLN A 276 -51.28 -2.13 -7.36
C GLN A 276 -52.49 -3.00 -6.98
N SER A 277 -52.32 -4.02 -6.14
CA SER A 277 -53.44 -4.82 -5.59
C SER A 277 -54.37 -4.04 -4.64
N LEU A 278 -53.99 -2.82 -4.24
CA LEU A 278 -54.66 -2.02 -3.21
C LEU A 278 -55.17 -0.66 -3.76
N ASN A 279 -55.31 -0.55 -5.08
CA ASN A 279 -55.57 0.70 -5.81
C ASN A 279 -56.93 1.40 -5.57
N ASP A 280 -57.86 0.84 -4.76
CA ASP A 280 -59.19 1.43 -4.50
C ASP A 280 -59.46 1.68 -3.00
N LEU A 281 -58.83 2.72 -2.46
CA LEU A 281 -59.13 3.23 -1.11
C LEU A 281 -60.52 3.89 -1.00
N ASN A 282 -61.10 4.34 -2.11
CA ASN A 282 -62.46 4.92 -2.10
C ASN A 282 -63.47 3.85 -1.63
N THR A 283 -63.31 2.61 -2.08
CA THR A 283 -64.12 1.48 -1.58
C THR A 283 -63.76 1.05 -0.15
N VAL A 284 -62.51 1.23 0.31
CA VAL A 284 -62.16 1.02 1.74
C VAL A 284 -62.94 1.98 2.65
N HIS A 285 -63.02 3.28 2.30
CA HIS A 285 -63.85 4.24 3.05
C HIS A 285 -65.35 3.91 3.02
N LYS A 286 -65.86 3.29 1.95
CA LYS A 286 -67.24 2.79 1.89
C LYS A 286 -67.47 1.58 2.81
N VAL A 287 -66.49 0.67 2.90
CA VAL A 287 -66.51 -0.45 3.86
C VAL A 287 -66.51 0.09 5.30
N ASP A 288 -65.69 1.11 5.61
CA ASP A 288 -65.67 1.76 6.92
C ASP A 288 -67.02 2.39 7.29
N ALA A 289 -67.57 3.23 6.40
CA ALA A 289 -68.86 3.88 6.62
C ALA A 289 -70.02 2.88 6.76
N HIS A 290 -69.99 1.78 6.01
CA HIS A 290 -70.96 0.70 6.09
C HIS A 290 -70.86 -0.07 7.42
N GLN A 291 -69.66 -0.56 7.78
CA GLN A 291 -69.45 -1.30 9.03
C GLN A 291 -69.70 -0.40 10.27
N THR A 292 -69.34 0.89 10.21
CA THR A 292 -69.62 1.88 11.27
C THR A 292 -71.11 2.14 11.44
N TRP A 293 -71.86 2.41 10.37
CA TRP A 293 -73.32 2.58 10.45
C TRP A 293 -74.01 1.30 10.94
N LEU A 294 -73.58 0.14 10.44
CA LEU A 294 -74.12 -1.15 10.83
C LEU A 294 -73.85 -1.47 12.31
N ALA A 295 -72.64 -1.21 12.81
CA ALA A 295 -72.31 -1.34 14.22
C ALA A 295 -73.15 -0.37 15.09
N ALA A 296 -73.42 0.84 14.61
CA ALA A 296 -74.30 1.80 15.28
C ALA A 296 -75.76 1.33 15.29
N PHE A 297 -76.28 0.79 14.18
CA PHE A 297 -77.62 0.17 14.07
C PHE A 297 -77.77 -1.03 15.01
N ILE A 298 -76.78 -1.92 15.02
CA ILE A 298 -76.73 -3.08 15.92
C ILE A 298 -76.71 -2.61 17.38
N LYS A 299 -75.84 -1.67 17.74
CA LYS A 299 -75.72 -1.13 19.11
C LYS A 299 -77.00 -0.45 19.58
N LYS A 300 -77.63 0.38 18.72
CA LYS A 300 -78.84 1.15 19.03
C LYS A 300 -80.10 0.27 19.16
N SER A 301 -80.20 -0.83 18.41
CA SER A 301 -81.41 -1.68 18.40
C SER A 301 -81.30 -2.95 19.26
N ARG A 302 -80.08 -3.36 19.65
CA ARG A 302 -79.83 -4.51 20.53
C ARG A 302 -80.66 -4.54 21.83
N PRO A 303 -80.93 -3.41 22.53
CA PRO A 303 -81.76 -3.40 23.74
C PRO A 303 -83.14 -4.03 23.48
N PHE A 304 -83.91 -3.46 22.55
CA PHE A 304 -85.25 -3.95 22.17
C PHE A 304 -85.27 -5.44 21.83
N PHE A 305 -84.36 -5.91 20.98
CA PHE A 305 -84.32 -7.32 20.55
C PHE A 305 -83.84 -8.30 21.64
N ASN A 306 -83.24 -7.83 22.74
CA ASN A 306 -82.78 -8.68 23.85
C ASN A 306 -83.73 -8.62 25.06
N GLU A 307 -84.19 -7.43 25.43
CA GLU A 307 -85.11 -7.19 26.55
C GLU A 307 -86.47 -7.86 26.31
N LEU A 308 -86.98 -7.76 25.08
CA LEU A 308 -88.24 -8.37 24.64
C LEU A 308 -88.01 -9.75 24.00
N SER A 309 -86.94 -10.47 24.38
CA SER A 309 -86.51 -11.65 23.63
C SER A 309 -87.54 -12.78 23.56
N GLU A 310 -88.27 -13.09 24.63
CA GLU A 310 -89.32 -14.13 24.59
C GLU A 310 -90.44 -13.79 23.59
N ASP A 311 -90.83 -12.51 23.52
CA ASP A 311 -91.89 -12.02 22.64
C ASP A 311 -91.51 -12.04 21.15
N ILE A 312 -90.21 -11.93 20.84
CA ILE A 312 -89.71 -11.74 19.48
C ILE A 312 -89.03 -13.01 18.94
N LYS A 313 -88.62 -13.96 19.82
CA LYS A 313 -87.86 -15.20 19.49
C LYS A 313 -88.41 -16.00 18.31
N ALA A 314 -89.72 -16.10 18.15
CA ALA A 314 -90.39 -16.90 17.12
C ALA A 314 -90.81 -16.09 15.86
N THR A 315 -90.43 -14.82 15.77
CA THR A 315 -90.87 -13.90 14.70
C THR A 315 -89.83 -13.74 13.59
N ARG A 316 -90.27 -13.43 12.36
CA ARG A 316 -89.40 -13.06 11.25
C ARG A 316 -88.59 -11.78 11.53
N CYS A 317 -89.03 -10.93 12.45
CA CYS A 317 -88.20 -9.83 12.98
C CYS A 317 -86.89 -10.34 13.60
N ARG A 318 -86.90 -11.44 14.38
CA ARG A 318 -85.67 -11.99 14.95
C ARG A 318 -84.76 -12.60 13.89
N GLU A 319 -85.34 -13.21 12.86
CA GLU A 319 -84.57 -13.76 11.73
C GLU A 319 -83.87 -12.63 10.95
N LEU A 320 -84.61 -11.60 10.52
CA LEU A 320 -84.04 -10.44 9.80
C LEU A 320 -83.01 -9.70 10.65
N TRP A 321 -83.26 -9.54 11.95
CA TRP A 321 -82.28 -8.99 12.88
C TRP A 321 -81.00 -9.83 12.94
N ASN A 322 -81.10 -11.16 13.08
CA ASN A 322 -79.94 -12.04 13.09
C ASN A 322 -79.17 -12.00 11.75
N ARG A 323 -79.87 -11.87 10.61
CA ARG A 323 -79.27 -11.72 9.27
C ARG A 323 -78.49 -10.40 9.15
N ILE A 324 -79.07 -9.27 9.54
CA ILE A 324 -78.40 -7.95 9.56
C ILE A 324 -77.20 -7.98 10.53
N TYR A 325 -77.36 -8.60 11.70
CA TYR A 325 -76.27 -8.79 12.65
C TYR A 325 -75.09 -9.56 12.04
N GLY A 326 -75.37 -10.58 11.23
CA GLY A 326 -74.36 -11.38 10.51
C GLY A 326 -73.59 -10.62 9.41
N MET A 327 -74.03 -9.44 8.97
CA MET A 327 -73.27 -8.59 8.04
C MET A 327 -72.11 -7.83 8.73
N CYS A 328 -72.14 -7.71 10.07
CA CYS A 328 -71.16 -6.96 10.85
C CYS A 328 -69.92 -7.81 11.12
N LYS A 329 -68.89 -7.65 10.28
CA LYS A 329 -67.72 -8.54 10.26
C LYS A 329 -66.59 -8.19 11.25
N GLY A 330 -66.70 -7.08 11.99
CA GLY A 330 -65.71 -6.68 13.00
C GLY A 330 -64.30 -6.39 12.43
N ILE A 331 -64.24 -5.92 11.18
CA ILE A 331 -63.01 -5.71 10.44
C ILE A 331 -62.26 -4.49 10.99
N ALA A 332 -60.94 -4.63 11.17
CA ALA A 332 -60.07 -3.57 11.66
C ALA A 332 -59.75 -2.55 10.55
N VAL A 333 -60.75 -1.80 10.09
CA VAL A 333 -60.60 -0.87 8.95
C VAL A 333 -59.59 0.24 9.24
N ASN A 334 -59.60 0.79 10.46
CA ASN A 334 -58.60 1.78 10.91
C ASN A 334 -57.17 1.21 10.96
N GLU A 335 -57.01 -0.06 11.35
CA GLU A 335 -55.71 -0.74 11.36
C GLU A 335 -55.20 -0.89 9.93
N PHE A 336 -56.05 -1.33 9.00
CA PHE A 336 -55.71 -1.38 7.58
C PHE A 336 -55.28 -0.01 7.03
N ILE A 337 -56.03 1.06 7.34
CA ILE A 337 -55.70 2.42 6.84
C ILE A 337 -54.33 2.85 7.35
N VAL A 338 -54.06 2.76 8.65
CA VAL A 338 -52.77 3.15 9.25
C VAL A 338 -51.63 2.30 8.69
N THR A 339 -51.78 0.97 8.64
CA THR A 339 -50.77 0.07 8.10
C THR A 339 -50.50 0.31 6.60
N TYR A 340 -51.52 0.71 5.84
CA TYR A 340 -51.35 1.06 4.42
C TYR A 340 -50.69 2.44 4.23
N GLU A 341 -50.96 3.41 5.09
CA GLU A 341 -50.23 4.69 5.10
C GLU A 341 -48.76 4.51 5.47
N GLU A 342 -48.44 3.68 6.46
CA GLU A 342 -47.07 3.26 6.78
C GLU A 342 -46.39 2.61 5.56
N PHE A 343 -47.06 1.65 4.92
CA PHE A 343 -46.59 0.98 3.71
C PHE A 343 -46.31 1.96 2.56
N LEU A 344 -47.18 2.96 2.35
CA LEU A 344 -46.97 3.99 1.33
C LEU A 344 -45.82 4.96 1.66
N ALA A 345 -45.52 5.19 2.95
CA ALA A 345 -44.42 6.04 3.39
C ALA A 345 -43.03 5.40 3.23
N LEU A 346 -42.95 4.07 3.05
CA LEU A 346 -41.70 3.34 2.86
C LEU A 346 -40.92 3.85 1.63
N GLN A 347 -39.73 4.41 1.90
CA GLN A 347 -38.81 4.83 0.85
C GLN A 347 -38.19 3.61 0.14
N PRO A 348 -37.83 3.69 -1.15
CA PRO A 348 -37.10 2.62 -1.82
C PRO A 348 -35.81 2.24 -1.09
N LEU A 349 -35.40 0.97 -1.14
CA LEU A 349 -34.08 0.58 -0.63
C LEU A 349 -32.98 1.19 -1.49
N ASN A 350 -32.21 2.12 -0.91
CA ASN A 350 -31.09 2.80 -1.57
C ASN A 350 -30.02 1.79 -2.00
N SER A 351 -29.69 1.77 -3.30
CA SER A 351 -28.45 1.20 -3.82
C SER A 351 -27.32 2.24 -3.77
N ILE A 352 -26.08 1.77 -3.69
CA ILE A 352 -24.91 2.64 -3.93
C ILE A 352 -24.87 2.94 -5.43
N LYS A 353 -24.73 4.22 -5.81
CA LYS A 353 -24.50 4.58 -7.22
C LYS A 353 -23.16 4.01 -7.67
N SER A 354 -23.13 3.38 -8.85
CA SER A 354 -21.92 2.73 -9.34
C SER A 354 -20.73 3.68 -9.32
N THR A 355 -19.64 3.20 -8.73
CA THR A 355 -18.47 4.01 -8.42
C THR A 355 -17.57 4.09 -9.64
N GLU A 356 -17.19 5.30 -10.08
CA GLU A 356 -16.10 5.44 -11.04
C GLU A 356 -14.86 4.69 -10.51
N MET A 357 -14.21 3.90 -11.35
CA MET A 357 -13.13 3.02 -10.88
C MET A 357 -12.06 3.82 -10.13
N PRO A 358 -11.77 3.48 -8.86
CA PRO A 358 -10.81 4.22 -8.06
C PRO A 358 -9.39 4.10 -8.63
N LYS A 359 -8.50 4.94 -8.07
CA LYS A 359 -7.06 4.97 -8.39
C LYS A 359 -6.44 3.56 -8.34
N PRO A 360 -5.38 3.28 -9.12
CA PRO A 360 -4.75 1.96 -9.20
C PRO A 360 -4.48 1.35 -7.82
N LEU A 361 -4.74 0.04 -7.74
CA LEU A 361 -4.89 -0.77 -6.53
C LEU A 361 -3.97 -0.37 -5.37
N ALA A 362 -2.67 -0.35 -5.61
CA ALA A 362 -1.68 0.14 -4.66
C ALA A 362 -0.70 1.07 -5.35
N ARG A 363 0.14 1.74 -4.57
CA ARG A 363 1.37 2.37 -5.06
C ARG A 363 2.52 2.04 -4.13
N LEU A 364 3.51 1.36 -4.68
CA LEU A 364 4.79 1.12 -4.03
C LEU A 364 5.57 2.44 -3.98
N LYS A 365 5.92 2.92 -2.78
CA LYS A 365 6.76 4.10 -2.58
C LYS A 365 8.18 3.68 -2.17
N VAL A 366 9.00 3.45 -3.17
CA VAL A 366 10.44 3.15 -3.06
C VAL A 366 11.17 4.00 -4.08
N ASP A 367 11.66 5.14 -3.63
CA ASP A 367 12.48 6.06 -4.41
C ASP A 367 13.96 5.78 -4.14
N ILE A 368 14.72 5.49 -5.20
CA ILE A 368 16.15 5.13 -5.12
C ILE A 368 16.95 6.21 -5.85
N GLU A 369 17.30 7.28 -5.16
CA GLU A 369 18.18 8.30 -5.71
C GLU A 369 19.66 7.92 -5.47
N PRO A 370 20.51 7.84 -6.53
CA PRO A 370 21.91 7.51 -6.37
C PRO A 370 22.69 8.70 -5.78
N VAL A 371 22.85 8.70 -4.45
CA VAL A 371 23.69 9.68 -3.74
C VAL A 371 25.13 9.63 -4.27
N THR A 372 25.66 10.78 -4.67
CA THR A 372 27.04 10.94 -5.11
C THR A 372 27.98 10.97 -3.91
N LEU A 373 28.76 9.90 -3.72
CA LEU A 373 29.76 9.82 -2.66
C LEU A 373 31.02 10.65 -2.98
N PRO A 374 31.70 11.22 -1.96
CA PRO A 374 32.90 12.02 -2.17
C PRO A 374 34.06 11.18 -2.72
N SER A 375 34.74 11.70 -3.75
CA SER A 375 35.99 11.13 -4.25
C SER A 375 37.17 11.91 -3.68
N TYR A 376 38.04 11.23 -2.92
CA TYR A 376 39.21 11.83 -2.27
C TYR A 376 40.51 11.50 -3.01
N ALA A 377 41.14 12.54 -3.55
CA ALA A 377 42.60 12.55 -3.71
C ALA A 377 43.27 12.78 -2.35
N ASP A 378 44.50 12.32 -2.17
CA ASP A 378 45.17 12.38 -0.88
C ASP A 378 45.35 13.82 -0.37
N PHE A 379 44.93 14.07 0.88
CA PHE A 379 45.18 15.36 1.53
C PHE A 379 46.71 15.61 1.60
N PRO A 380 47.19 16.84 1.35
CA PRO A 380 48.63 17.16 1.31
C PRO A 380 49.28 17.25 2.71
N VAL A 381 48.94 16.32 3.61
CA VAL A 381 49.46 16.16 4.97
C VAL A 381 50.98 16.04 4.97
N LEU A 382 51.55 15.30 4.00
CA LEU A 382 53.01 15.16 3.85
C LEU A 382 53.67 16.52 3.57
N LYS A 383 53.20 17.26 2.56
CA LYS A 383 53.72 18.60 2.22
C LYS A 383 53.62 19.57 3.41
N LYS A 384 52.55 19.49 4.22
CA LYS A 384 52.41 20.30 5.44
C LYS A 384 53.32 19.85 6.59
N GLN A 385 53.52 18.54 6.77
CA GLN A 385 54.46 17.96 7.73
C GLN A 385 55.92 18.33 7.37
N GLN A 386 56.27 18.33 6.08
CA GLN A 386 57.56 18.78 5.55
C GLN A 386 57.75 20.30 5.71
N SER A 387 56.74 21.11 5.40
CA SER A 387 56.76 22.57 5.64
C SER A 387 56.97 22.90 7.12
N SER A 388 56.24 22.20 8.02
CA SER A 388 56.48 22.25 9.47
C SER A 388 57.92 21.87 9.83
N ARG A 389 58.48 20.83 9.19
CA ARG A 389 59.89 20.39 9.33
C ARG A 389 60.92 21.36 8.73
N ARG A 390 60.56 22.32 7.86
CA ARG A 390 61.46 23.46 7.51
C ARG A 390 61.42 24.55 8.58
N THR A 391 60.27 24.84 9.19
CA THR A 391 60.17 25.86 10.27
C THR A 391 60.71 25.42 11.64
N PHE A 392 60.64 24.13 11.98
CA PHE A 392 61.08 23.62 13.27
C PHE A 392 62.61 23.74 13.52
N PRO A 393 63.50 23.39 12.56
CA PRO A 393 64.93 23.65 12.67
C PRO A 393 65.29 25.11 12.39
N ILE A 394 64.38 25.98 11.92
CA ILE A 394 64.62 27.43 11.96
C ILE A 394 64.45 27.95 13.40
N LEU A 395 63.49 27.44 14.16
CA LEU A 395 63.33 27.82 15.59
C LEU A 395 64.41 27.20 16.49
N ILE A 396 64.68 25.90 16.35
CA ILE A 396 65.74 25.23 17.11
C ILE A 396 67.12 25.66 16.60
N GLY A 397 67.29 25.83 15.29
CA GLY A 397 68.51 26.35 14.68
C GLY A 397 68.77 27.80 15.03
N ALA A 398 67.78 28.66 15.21
CA ALA A 398 68.03 30.02 15.73
C ALA A 398 68.65 29.97 17.14
N ALA A 399 68.21 29.07 18.01
CA ALA A 399 68.82 28.87 19.32
C ALA A 399 70.22 28.23 19.24
N ILE A 400 70.39 27.21 18.40
CA ILE A 400 71.67 26.48 18.25
C ILE A 400 72.73 27.30 17.50
N VAL A 401 72.36 28.09 16.48
CA VAL A 401 73.25 29.00 15.76
C VAL A 401 73.68 30.18 16.63
N LEU A 402 72.84 30.64 17.56
CA LEU A 402 73.24 31.66 18.53
C LEU A 402 74.29 31.11 19.53
N VAL A 403 74.27 29.80 19.81
CA VAL A 403 75.31 29.10 20.59
C VAL A 403 76.55 28.78 19.73
N LEU A 404 76.38 28.40 18.46
CA LEU A 404 77.48 28.07 17.55
C LEU A 404 78.22 29.29 17.00
N LEU A 405 77.59 30.45 16.85
CA LEU A 405 78.29 31.70 16.48
C LEU A 405 79.32 32.10 17.56
N MET A 406 79.07 31.78 18.83
CA MET A 406 80.04 31.98 19.92
C MET A 406 81.27 31.06 19.82
N THR A 407 81.18 29.90 19.14
CA THR A 407 82.29 28.96 18.96
C THR A 407 82.91 28.96 17.56
N ILE A 408 82.19 29.38 16.52
CA ILE A 408 82.70 29.48 15.14
C ILE A 408 83.63 30.69 14.97
N VAL A 409 83.51 31.73 15.80
CA VAL A 409 84.52 32.80 15.93
C VAL A 409 85.86 32.27 16.49
N TYR A 410 85.86 31.12 17.17
CA TYR A 410 87.05 30.57 17.83
C TYR A 410 87.86 29.59 16.96
N MET A 411 87.23 28.89 16.01
CA MET A 411 87.90 27.89 15.16
C MET A 411 87.31 27.82 13.75
N ASN A 412 87.91 28.53 12.79
CA ASN A 412 87.74 28.24 11.36
C ASN A 412 88.97 28.69 10.55
N HIS A 413 89.62 27.76 9.85
CA HIS A 413 90.77 28.00 8.96
C HIS A 413 90.90 26.83 7.95
N ASP A 414 90.55 27.10 6.69
CA ASP A 414 91.01 26.43 5.44
C ASP A 414 90.70 24.91 5.24
N ASN A 415 90.88 24.26 4.06
CA ASN A 415 90.63 24.51 2.61
C ASN A 415 91.04 23.22 1.83
N GLN A 416 90.59 22.82 0.62
CA GLN A 416 89.49 23.22 -0.30
C GLN A 416 89.27 22.12 -1.39
N THR A 417 88.02 21.89 -1.86
CA THR A 417 87.65 21.24 -3.17
C THR A 417 88.12 19.77 -3.38
N ALA A 418 87.87 19.00 -4.47
CA ALA A 418 87.12 19.18 -5.75
C ALA A 418 86.71 17.81 -6.39
N GLU A 419 85.61 17.78 -7.18
CA GLU A 419 85.40 17.10 -8.51
C GLU A 419 85.68 15.55 -8.68
N THR A 420 85.39 14.79 -9.77
CA THR A 420 84.88 15.02 -11.16
C THR A 420 84.30 13.72 -11.82
N SER A 421 83.40 13.82 -12.83
CA SER A 421 83.24 12.91 -14.03
C SER A 421 82.80 11.43 -13.82
N SER A 422 82.32 10.57 -14.77
CA SER A 422 81.89 10.57 -16.22
C SER A 422 81.41 9.12 -16.59
N ASP A 423 80.84 8.73 -17.76
CA ASP A 423 79.92 9.27 -18.81
C ASP A 423 79.76 8.18 -19.96
N ILE A 424 79.00 8.44 -21.05
CA ILE A 424 79.08 7.84 -22.42
C ILE A 424 78.39 6.47 -22.77
N LYS A 425 77.25 6.54 -23.52
CA LYS A 425 76.83 5.81 -24.78
C LYS A 425 76.63 4.26 -24.87
N GLU A 426 75.99 3.65 -25.90
CA GLU A 426 74.82 3.91 -26.82
C GLU A 426 74.52 2.70 -27.77
N THR A 427 73.26 2.17 -27.83
CA THR A 427 72.54 1.54 -29.00
C THR A 427 73.19 0.37 -29.86
N PRO A 428 72.60 -0.21 -30.97
CA PRO A 428 71.21 -0.24 -31.54
C PRO A 428 70.64 -1.61 -32.07
N SER A 429 69.39 -1.57 -32.62
CA SER A 429 68.74 -2.53 -33.57
C SER A 429 68.00 -3.76 -32.95
N THR A 430 67.07 -4.54 -33.56
CA THR A 430 66.63 -4.78 -34.99
C THR A 430 65.12 -5.19 -35.12
N LYS A 431 64.62 -5.47 -36.35
CA LYS A 431 63.28 -6.04 -36.73
C LYS A 431 63.28 -7.62 -36.70
N LEU A 432 62.22 -8.42 -36.97
CA LEU A 432 61.12 -8.35 -37.97
C LEU A 432 59.99 -9.45 -37.83
N LEU A 433 58.73 -9.11 -38.20
CA LEU A 433 57.57 -9.91 -38.69
C LEU A 433 56.83 -11.05 -37.90
N LYS A 434 55.51 -10.81 -37.71
CA LYS A 434 54.28 -11.65 -37.88
C LYS A 434 54.28 -13.19 -37.76
N ASN A 435 53.23 -13.70 -37.07
CA ASN A 435 52.04 -14.28 -37.72
C ASN A 435 50.81 -14.29 -36.78
N GLU A 436 49.59 -14.27 -37.34
CA GLU A 436 48.33 -14.70 -36.69
C GLU A 436 48.21 -16.25 -36.81
N ASP A 437 47.35 -17.01 -36.13
CA ASP A 437 46.09 -16.71 -35.45
C ASP A 437 45.74 -17.86 -34.45
N VAL A 438 45.19 -17.58 -33.26
CA VAL A 438 44.05 -18.31 -32.64
C VAL A 438 43.65 -17.59 -31.35
N LYS A 439 42.40 -17.12 -31.27
CA LYS A 439 41.93 -16.25 -30.19
C LYS A 439 41.29 -17.02 -28.99
N PRO A 440 41.90 -17.04 -27.79
CA PRO A 440 41.19 -17.30 -26.52
C PRO A 440 40.37 -16.07 -26.07
N ASP A 441 39.51 -16.24 -25.05
CA ASP A 441 38.67 -15.15 -24.51
C ASP A 441 39.51 -13.93 -24.10
N SER A 442 39.37 -12.84 -24.86
CA SER A 442 40.23 -11.67 -24.76
C SER A 442 39.85 -10.77 -23.58
N VAL A 443 40.67 -10.79 -22.54
CA VAL A 443 40.65 -9.79 -21.44
C VAL A 443 40.79 -8.40 -22.05
N SER A 444 39.99 -7.42 -21.61
CA SER A 444 40.04 -6.10 -22.23
C SER A 444 41.30 -5.33 -21.82
N LYS A 445 41.73 -4.39 -22.67
CA LYS A 445 42.83 -3.47 -22.35
C LYS A 445 42.58 -2.76 -21.01
N THR A 446 41.35 -2.33 -20.77
CA THR A 446 40.92 -1.65 -19.54
C THR A 446 41.11 -2.53 -18.31
N ASP A 447 40.86 -3.84 -18.41
CA ASP A 447 41.04 -4.78 -17.30
C ASP A 447 42.52 -5.03 -17.00
N LEU A 448 43.38 -5.08 -18.03
CA LEU A 448 44.84 -5.16 -17.86
C LEU A 448 45.40 -3.89 -17.20
N GLU A 449 44.92 -2.71 -17.60
CA GLU A 449 45.32 -1.43 -16.99
C GLU A 449 44.82 -1.33 -15.53
N ASN A 450 43.55 -1.68 -15.25
CA ASN A 450 42.99 -1.73 -13.89
C ASN A 450 43.71 -2.75 -12.99
N PHE A 451 44.04 -3.93 -13.51
CA PHE A 451 44.84 -4.93 -12.82
C PHE A 451 46.23 -4.39 -12.48
N PHE A 452 46.90 -3.73 -13.43
CA PHE A 452 48.24 -3.19 -13.22
C PHE A 452 48.26 -2.05 -12.19
N ILE A 453 47.28 -1.15 -12.24
CA ILE A 453 47.09 -0.08 -11.23
C ILE A 453 46.89 -0.69 -9.83
N SER A 454 46.04 -1.72 -9.73
CA SER A 454 45.76 -2.42 -8.46
C SER A 454 46.99 -3.14 -7.92
N TYR A 455 47.74 -3.83 -8.79
CA TYR A 455 49.04 -4.44 -8.47
C TYR A 455 50.05 -3.38 -7.99
N LYS A 456 50.13 -2.21 -8.64
CA LYS A 456 51.06 -1.14 -8.25
C LYS A 456 50.72 -0.51 -6.91
N ALA A 457 49.44 -0.28 -6.62
CA ALA A 457 49.02 0.16 -5.29
C ALA A 457 49.43 -0.86 -4.21
N ALA A 458 49.19 -2.15 -4.45
CA ALA A 458 49.61 -3.22 -3.54
C ALA A 458 51.15 -3.30 -3.40
N TYR A 459 51.90 -3.17 -4.50
CA TYR A 459 53.36 -3.20 -4.52
C TYR A 459 53.97 -2.07 -3.69
N PHE A 460 53.53 -0.82 -3.86
CA PHE A 460 54.03 0.29 -3.05
C PHE A 460 53.57 0.23 -1.58
N SER A 461 52.38 -0.29 -1.31
CA SER A 461 51.96 -0.60 0.07
C SER A 461 52.91 -1.61 0.73
N SER A 462 53.19 -2.73 0.04
CA SER A 462 54.11 -3.76 0.51
C SER A 462 55.57 -3.29 0.65
N LEU A 463 56.06 -2.45 -0.26
CA LEU A 463 57.40 -1.84 -0.14
C LEU A 463 57.55 -0.96 1.12
N ASN A 464 56.51 -0.20 1.47
CA ASN A 464 56.52 0.71 2.63
C ASN A 464 56.17 0.03 3.96
N SER A 465 55.47 -1.11 3.94
CA SER A 465 55.15 -1.88 5.15
C SER A 465 56.15 -3.00 5.47
N GLY A 466 56.87 -3.50 4.46
CA GLY A 466 57.64 -4.74 4.55
C GLY A 466 56.79 -6.02 4.51
N ASP A 467 55.46 -5.90 4.43
CA ASP A 467 54.54 -7.03 4.32
C ASP A 467 54.13 -7.31 2.87
N PHE A 468 54.51 -8.49 2.40
CA PHE A 468 54.21 -8.99 1.06
C PHE A 468 52.75 -9.47 0.90
N SER A 469 51.98 -9.64 1.99
CA SER A 469 50.66 -10.29 1.95
C SER A 469 49.69 -9.64 0.96
N GLY A 470 49.61 -8.30 0.94
CA GLY A 470 48.69 -7.54 0.10
C GLY A 470 48.97 -7.65 -1.41
N MET A 471 50.22 -7.85 -1.81
CA MET A 471 50.59 -8.00 -3.22
C MET A 471 50.72 -9.46 -3.69
N ALA A 472 50.78 -10.42 -2.76
CA ALA A 472 50.89 -11.85 -3.08
C ALA A 472 49.80 -12.39 -4.05
N PRO A 473 48.53 -11.93 -4.03
CA PRO A 473 47.50 -12.43 -4.95
C PRO A 473 47.77 -12.12 -6.43
N TYR A 474 48.49 -11.03 -6.72
CA TYR A 474 48.73 -10.51 -8.07
C TYR A 474 49.86 -11.22 -8.83
N ILE A 475 50.54 -12.20 -8.20
CA ILE A 475 51.72 -12.87 -8.73
C ILE A 475 51.52 -14.39 -8.67
N ASP A 476 51.94 -15.11 -9.71
CA ASP A 476 51.93 -16.58 -9.71
C ASP A 476 52.96 -17.11 -8.69
N SER A 477 52.48 -17.78 -7.64
CA SER A 477 53.30 -18.33 -6.55
C SER A 477 54.31 -19.39 -6.99
N ASN A 478 54.12 -19.97 -8.18
CA ASN A 478 55.01 -20.98 -8.73
C ASN A 478 56.22 -20.36 -9.46
N GLN A 479 56.18 -19.06 -9.76
CA GLN A 479 57.20 -18.39 -10.58
C GLN A 479 58.34 -17.81 -9.74
N PRO A 480 59.58 -17.70 -10.28
CA PRO A 480 60.74 -17.17 -9.55
C PRO A 480 60.51 -15.76 -8.97
N VAL A 481 59.78 -14.92 -9.70
CA VAL A 481 59.48 -13.52 -9.33
C VAL A 481 58.73 -13.40 -8.00
N TYR A 482 57.89 -14.38 -7.64
CA TYR A 482 57.18 -14.41 -6.35
C TYR A 482 58.17 -14.54 -5.18
N LYS A 483 59.15 -15.45 -5.29
CA LYS A 483 60.18 -15.65 -4.26
C LYS A 483 61.12 -14.45 -4.17
N GLN A 484 61.50 -13.87 -5.32
CA GLN A 484 62.34 -12.67 -5.38
C GLN A 484 61.68 -11.46 -4.72
N LEU A 485 60.44 -11.12 -5.12
CA LEU A 485 59.74 -9.95 -4.57
C LEU A 485 59.38 -10.14 -3.09
N LYS A 486 58.98 -11.35 -2.67
CA LYS A 486 58.78 -11.65 -1.24
C LYS A 486 60.06 -11.47 -0.43
N SER A 487 61.19 -12.00 -0.91
CA SER A 487 62.47 -11.87 -0.22
C SER A 487 62.91 -10.40 -0.12
N TYR A 488 62.81 -9.64 -1.21
CA TYR A 488 63.14 -8.22 -1.22
C TYR A 488 62.28 -7.44 -0.23
N ILE A 489 60.96 -7.59 -0.25
CA ILE A 489 60.04 -6.83 0.60
C ILE A 489 60.16 -7.20 2.08
N THR A 490 60.25 -8.49 2.41
CA THR A 490 60.53 -8.90 3.80
C THR A 490 61.91 -8.40 4.27
N SER A 491 62.87 -8.16 3.37
CA SER A 491 64.15 -7.53 3.73
C SER A 491 64.07 -6.02 4.02
N LEU A 492 62.95 -5.36 3.69
CA LEU A 492 62.69 -3.94 4.01
C LEU A 492 61.99 -3.79 5.38
N ALA A 493 61.35 -4.84 5.89
CA ALA A 493 60.64 -4.81 7.16
C ALA A 493 61.53 -4.34 8.32
N GLY A 494 61.05 -3.34 9.08
CA GLY A 494 61.77 -2.74 10.20
C GLY A 494 62.90 -1.77 9.83
N LYS A 495 63.26 -1.62 8.54
CA LYS A 495 64.15 -0.55 8.08
C LYS A 495 63.33 0.72 7.88
N ASN A 496 63.80 1.85 8.41
CA ASN A 496 63.12 3.15 8.29
C ASN A 496 63.34 3.76 6.89
N VAL A 497 62.86 3.07 5.85
CA VAL A 497 62.93 3.50 4.45
C VAL A 497 61.54 3.77 3.90
N SER A 498 61.42 4.48 2.79
CA SER A 498 60.13 4.69 2.12
C SER A 498 60.26 4.73 0.60
N PHE A 499 59.14 4.47 -0.08
CA PHE A 499 59.03 4.47 -1.53
C PHE A 499 57.81 5.31 -1.93
N ALA A 500 58.05 6.50 -2.48
CA ALA A 500 57.03 7.39 -3.05
C ALA A 500 56.80 7.05 -4.53
N ASN A 501 55.53 6.99 -4.92
CA ASN A 501 55.10 6.85 -6.30
C ASN A 501 55.03 8.25 -6.93
N ASP A 502 55.85 8.50 -7.96
CA ASP A 502 55.91 9.81 -8.64
C ASP A 502 55.10 9.79 -9.96
N GLN A 503 55.26 8.74 -10.78
CA GLN A 503 54.52 8.57 -12.03
C GLN A 503 54.49 7.10 -12.48
N PHE A 504 53.32 6.60 -12.90
CA PHE A 504 53.22 5.32 -13.62
C PHE A 504 52.38 5.51 -14.88
N LEU A 505 52.90 5.06 -16.01
CA LEU A 505 52.23 5.09 -17.30
C LEU A 505 52.34 3.72 -17.98
N VAL A 506 51.20 3.09 -18.27
CA VAL A 506 51.15 1.97 -19.22
C VAL A 506 51.34 2.56 -20.61
N THR A 507 52.42 2.18 -21.29
CA THR A 507 52.79 2.71 -22.60
C THR A 507 52.24 1.85 -23.73
N LYS A 508 52.09 0.54 -23.51
CA LYS A 508 51.53 -0.43 -24.47
C LYS A 508 50.99 -1.66 -23.72
N THR A 509 49.98 -2.30 -24.29
CA THR A 509 49.52 -3.64 -23.91
C THR A 509 49.54 -4.53 -25.15
N GLU A 510 50.06 -5.74 -25.03
CA GLU A 510 50.00 -6.79 -26.05
C GLU A 510 49.31 -8.04 -25.49
N SER A 511 48.60 -8.76 -26.34
CA SER A 511 48.01 -10.07 -26.06
C SER A 511 48.64 -11.10 -26.98
N HIS A 512 48.96 -12.28 -26.45
CA HIS A 512 49.59 -13.39 -27.17
C HIS A 512 48.60 -14.55 -27.31
N ASP A 513 48.72 -15.36 -28.36
CA ASP A 513 47.77 -16.44 -28.68
C ASP A 513 47.73 -17.57 -27.63
N ASP A 514 48.72 -17.64 -26.73
CA ASP A 514 48.76 -18.57 -25.59
C ASP A 514 47.90 -18.13 -24.39
N GLY A 515 47.20 -16.99 -24.49
CA GLY A 515 46.38 -16.42 -23.42
C GLY A 515 47.17 -15.63 -22.37
N THR A 516 48.43 -15.29 -22.67
CA THR A 516 49.23 -14.34 -21.87
C THR A 516 49.21 -12.92 -22.45
N TYR A 517 49.66 -11.96 -21.65
CA TYR A 517 49.60 -10.54 -21.95
C TYR A 517 50.90 -9.86 -21.49
N SER A 518 51.43 -8.94 -22.31
CA SER A 518 52.58 -8.08 -21.96
C SER A 518 52.13 -6.64 -21.72
N ILE A 519 52.33 -6.13 -20.50
CA ILE A 519 52.06 -4.73 -20.14
C ILE A 519 53.39 -3.97 -20.11
N TYR A 520 53.58 -3.05 -21.04
CA TYR A 520 54.75 -2.18 -21.15
C TYR A 520 54.52 -0.90 -20.36
N THR A 521 55.54 -0.45 -19.65
CA THR A 521 55.38 0.56 -18.60
C THR A 521 56.59 1.49 -18.51
N ASN A 522 56.32 2.74 -18.18
CA ASN A 522 57.31 3.73 -17.74
C ASN A 522 56.97 4.11 -16.28
N GLU A 523 57.97 4.00 -15.40
CA GLU A 523 57.83 4.01 -13.95
C GLU A 523 58.78 5.03 -13.34
N VAL A 524 58.27 6.02 -12.63
CA VAL A 524 59.07 6.96 -11.83
C VAL A 524 58.67 6.85 -10.37
N TYR A 525 59.64 6.61 -9.50
CA TYR A 525 59.43 6.50 -8.06
C TYR A 525 60.66 6.95 -7.28
N THR A 526 60.44 7.61 -6.15
CA THR A 526 61.51 8.06 -5.25
C THR A 526 61.64 7.12 -4.07
N PHE A 527 62.81 6.49 -3.93
CA PHE A 527 63.24 5.82 -2.71
C PHE A 527 63.80 6.86 -1.74
N THR A 528 63.55 6.68 -0.45
CA THR A 528 64.23 7.42 0.62
C THR A 528 64.75 6.43 1.64
N ASP A 529 66.02 6.56 2.01
CA ASP A 529 66.71 5.62 2.89
C ASP A 529 66.54 5.94 4.39
N SER A 530 67.26 5.21 5.25
CA SER A 530 67.22 5.39 6.72
C SER A 530 67.83 6.68 7.24
N TYR A 531 68.51 7.44 6.39
CA TYR A 531 69.16 8.72 6.70
C TYR A 531 68.42 9.91 6.08
N ASP A 532 67.16 9.71 5.67
CA ASP A 532 66.31 10.66 4.90
C ASP A 532 66.89 11.04 3.51
N ALA A 533 67.92 10.32 3.00
CA ALA A 533 68.51 10.57 1.68
C ALA A 533 67.66 9.95 0.55
N SER A 534 67.40 10.71 -0.52
CA SER A 534 66.44 10.32 -1.58
C SER A 534 67.08 10.07 -2.95
N THR A 535 66.67 8.99 -3.61
CA THR A 535 67.07 8.62 -4.98
C THR A 535 65.82 8.38 -5.82
N GLN A 536 65.68 9.13 -6.91
CA GLN A 536 64.65 8.88 -7.91
C GLN A 536 65.10 7.78 -8.88
N PHE A 537 64.23 6.81 -9.08
CA PHE A 537 64.37 5.76 -10.07
C PHE A 537 63.41 6.03 -11.23
N LYS A 538 63.91 5.93 -12.47
CA LYS A 538 63.10 5.90 -13.69
C LYS A 538 63.34 4.57 -14.41
N LYS A 539 62.29 3.76 -14.57
CA LYS A 539 62.40 2.39 -15.11
C LYS A 539 61.42 2.15 -16.24
N GLU A 540 61.88 1.45 -17.27
CA GLU A 540 61.02 0.91 -18.31
C GLU A 540 60.91 -0.60 -18.14
N ARG A 541 59.69 -1.13 -18.12
CA ARG A 541 59.42 -2.53 -17.73
C ARG A 541 58.35 -3.19 -18.57
N ILE A 542 58.50 -4.51 -18.76
CA ILE A 542 57.49 -5.41 -19.32
C ILE A 542 57.01 -6.35 -18.22
N TYR A 543 55.71 -6.31 -17.94
CA TYR A 543 55.02 -7.22 -17.04
C TYR A 543 54.31 -8.30 -17.85
N HIS A 544 54.74 -9.55 -17.68
CA HIS A 544 54.10 -10.71 -18.30
C HIS A 544 53.01 -11.23 -17.37
N VAL A 545 51.79 -11.35 -17.87
CA VAL A 545 50.57 -11.63 -17.11
C VAL A 545 49.82 -12.78 -17.77
N LYS A 546 49.20 -13.67 -16.97
CA LYS A 546 48.28 -14.71 -17.45
C LYS A 546 46.93 -14.64 -16.75
N ALA A 547 45.91 -15.23 -17.36
CA ALA A 547 44.69 -15.61 -16.65
C ALA A 547 44.97 -16.80 -15.70
N ALA A 548 44.30 -16.81 -14.55
CA ALA A 548 44.43 -17.81 -13.49
C ALA A 548 43.06 -18.30 -12.97
N GLY A 549 42.06 -18.28 -13.85
CA GLY A 549 40.63 -18.50 -13.58
C GLY A 549 39.78 -17.44 -14.28
N LYS A 550 38.45 -17.52 -14.13
CA LYS A 550 37.59 -16.37 -14.48
C LYS A 550 38.01 -15.17 -13.64
N ASP A 551 38.12 -14.02 -14.29
CA ASP A 551 38.30 -12.69 -13.69
C ASP A 551 39.54 -12.54 -12.78
N LYS A 552 40.52 -13.44 -12.91
CA LYS A 552 41.77 -13.41 -12.12
C LYS A 552 43.00 -13.38 -13.04
N LEU A 553 43.75 -12.29 -12.96
CA LEU A 553 45.04 -12.10 -13.62
C LEU A 553 46.19 -12.28 -12.62
N GLN A 554 47.35 -12.78 -13.08
CA GLN A 554 48.56 -12.91 -12.27
C GLN A 554 49.84 -12.66 -13.10
N ILE A 555 50.77 -11.90 -12.53
CA ILE A 555 52.11 -11.67 -13.09
C ILE A 555 52.95 -12.95 -12.97
N THR A 556 53.57 -13.37 -14.07
CA THR A 556 54.47 -14.52 -14.14
C THR A 556 55.95 -14.13 -14.21
N LYS A 557 56.25 -13.00 -14.85
CA LYS A 557 57.62 -12.49 -15.06
C LYS A 557 57.60 -10.97 -15.15
N ILE A 558 58.69 -10.33 -14.75
CA ILE A 558 58.92 -8.89 -14.92
C ILE A 558 60.30 -8.72 -15.56
N ASP A 559 60.36 -8.13 -16.74
CA ASP A 559 61.62 -7.71 -17.38
C ASP A 559 61.79 -6.21 -17.19
N THR A 560 63.02 -5.76 -16.89
CA THR A 560 63.38 -4.34 -16.80
C THR A 560 64.28 -4.00 -17.99
N LEU A 561 63.82 -3.08 -18.84
CA LEU A 561 64.49 -2.64 -20.07
C LEU A 561 65.46 -1.49 -19.81
N THR A 562 65.19 -0.67 -18.80
CA THR A 562 66.02 0.48 -18.40
C THR A 562 65.83 0.76 -16.91
N ASP A 563 66.90 1.18 -16.24
CA ASP A 563 66.96 1.45 -14.80
C ASP A 563 67.83 2.72 -14.56
N GLU A 564 67.28 3.89 -14.85
CA GLU A 564 67.93 5.17 -14.53
C GLU A 564 67.80 5.47 -13.04
N GLN A 565 68.87 5.98 -12.43
CA GLN A 565 68.92 6.34 -11.00
C GLN A 565 69.56 7.72 -10.87
N LYS A 566 68.91 8.63 -10.15
CA LYS A 566 69.38 10.01 -9.94
C LYS A 566 69.20 10.38 -8.45
N PRO A 567 70.25 10.86 -7.76
CA PRO A 567 70.08 11.49 -6.46
C PRO A 567 69.10 12.65 -6.55
N VAL A 568 68.32 12.87 -5.49
CA VAL A 568 67.48 14.06 -5.34
C VAL A 568 68.23 15.03 -4.41
N GLU A 569 68.83 16.06 -5.00
CA GLU A 569 69.51 17.15 -4.27
C GLU A 569 68.49 18.05 -3.52
N GLU A 570 68.92 18.74 -2.46
CA GLU A 570 68.08 19.30 -1.35
C GLU A 570 67.27 20.60 -1.63
#